data_AF-A0A7X8PPH4-F1
#
_entry.id   AF-A0A7X8PPH4-F1
#
_cell.length_a   1.000
_cell.length_b   1.000
_cell.length_c   1.000
_cell.angle_alpha   90.00
_cell.angle_beta   90.00
_cell.angle_gamma   90.00
#
_symmetry.space_group_name_H-M   'P 1'
#
loop_
_entity.id
_entity.type
_entity.pdbx_description
1 polymer ?
#
loop_
_entity_poly.entity_id
_entity_poly.type
_entity_poly.pdbx_seq_one_letter_code
_entity_poly.pdbx_strand_id
1 'polypeptide(L)'
;MLRLYRENKNNVNSKLIELSFKSNSWIEEITKQLGPEYAAVYAFPKLDDDYINFYTTRSGEFDLVDSNNREFYAPLVKAYKTNVQKVLDFLSSSKPLLNPSLESSRKDLHDIIENAERIYVVNKNVCVGLNSGTAPIKPAVIPAAAAVPPIVATPVAKRGCLFPFLLLLLLLLLLLALLWWFFLRPWPFNLFDKGFEAPIVAEKVVEEPKEADPLPTVEEPKVVPADDEDAKKAQLEAEEKAKVEAEAKAKAEAEAKAKAEAEAKAKAEAEAKAKELAALKAKKAAEEKAKKEAEQKALNANKIPKCKTLKEEGKMPQMAIALDGSQSMLLDYGSSNRIIAAKTAAKNLVNSTDKNVKIGFIEINGCPVSKNRGFYEPHQRQALLGSIDGINPFRYDGKTPLVNGLEQLSSMLDGVNSDAVGILISDGEDTCPFTANMNVCSVARNIHAKKPKLKIHTILIGDDIDSAACIANITGGKVFKPRDANQINTFVKEAGASMKKVCE
;
A
#
# COMPACT_ATOMS: atom_id res chain seq x y z
N MET A 1 -23.57 -11.03 4.94
CA MET A 1 -24.18 -9.83 4.34
C MET A 1 -23.33 -9.42 3.16
N LEU A 2 -23.91 -9.42 1.96
CA LEU A 2 -23.24 -9.07 0.71
C LEU A 2 -23.50 -7.60 0.38
N ARG A 3 -22.47 -6.84 -0.01
CA ARG A 3 -22.64 -5.46 -0.48
C ARG A 3 -23.01 -5.45 -1.96
N LEU A 4 -24.15 -4.85 -2.29
CA LEU A 4 -24.64 -4.76 -3.67
C LEU A 4 -24.24 -3.44 -4.35
N TYR A 5 -24.15 -2.36 -3.56
CA TYR A 5 -23.87 -1.02 -4.08
C TYR A 5 -23.18 -0.16 -3.02
N ARG A 6 -22.42 0.84 -3.47
CA ARG A 6 -21.77 1.87 -2.65
C ARG A 6 -21.99 3.21 -3.32
N GLU A 7 -22.38 4.20 -2.53
CA GLU A 7 -22.56 5.59 -2.99
C GLU A 7 -21.93 6.57 -2.00
N ASN A 8 -21.50 7.73 -2.46
CA ASN A 8 -21.01 8.77 -1.55
C ASN A 8 -22.19 9.35 -0.75
N LYS A 9 -22.02 9.59 0.57
CA LYS A 9 -23.08 10.10 1.45
C LYS A 9 -23.60 11.49 1.04
N ASN A 10 -22.83 12.24 0.26
CA ASN A 10 -23.25 13.54 -0.26
C ASN A 10 -24.22 13.42 -1.45
N ASN A 11 -24.30 12.23 -2.07
CA ASN A 11 -25.12 11.97 -3.25
C ASN A 11 -26.45 11.26 -2.90
N VAL A 12 -26.69 10.93 -1.64
CA VAL A 12 -27.84 10.14 -1.18
C VAL A 12 -28.77 10.96 -0.31
N ASN A 13 -30.05 10.61 -0.30
CA ASN A 13 -31.06 11.28 0.51
C ASN A 13 -30.75 11.16 2.01
N SER A 14 -30.96 12.24 2.79
CA SER A 14 -30.77 12.25 4.26
C SER A 14 -31.59 11.18 4.98
N LYS A 15 -32.76 10.79 4.45
CA LYS A 15 -33.56 9.68 4.98
C LYS A 15 -32.85 8.32 4.91
N LEU A 16 -32.02 8.10 3.88
CA LEU A 16 -31.20 6.88 3.77
C LEU A 16 -30.07 6.88 4.80
N ILE A 17 -29.51 8.05 5.11
CA ILE A 17 -28.53 8.21 6.20
C ILE A 17 -29.19 7.85 7.53
N GLU A 18 -30.39 8.37 7.83
CA GLU A 18 -31.09 8.04 9.07
C GLU A 18 -31.43 6.54 9.15
N LEU A 19 -31.96 5.98 8.06
CA LEU A 19 -32.27 4.55 7.96
C LEU A 19 -31.03 3.67 8.22
N SER A 20 -29.84 4.14 7.86
CA SER A 20 -28.61 3.38 8.04
C SER A 20 -28.31 3.05 9.51
N PHE A 21 -28.66 3.94 10.43
CA PHE A 21 -28.50 3.70 11.87
C PHE A 21 -29.52 2.70 12.43
N LYS A 22 -30.68 2.55 11.76
CA LYS A 22 -31.79 1.67 12.17
C LYS A 22 -31.85 0.37 11.37
N SER A 23 -30.93 0.14 10.44
CA SER A 23 -31.01 -0.93 9.45
C SER A 23 -31.02 -2.34 10.05
N ASN A 24 -30.14 -2.64 11.01
CA ASN A 24 -30.15 -3.96 11.67
C ASN A 24 -31.45 -4.21 12.43
N SER A 25 -31.96 -3.18 13.12
CA SER A 25 -33.22 -3.27 13.86
C SER A 25 -34.41 -3.51 12.92
N TRP A 26 -34.44 -2.87 11.75
CA TRP A 26 -35.45 -3.12 10.72
C TRP A 26 -35.36 -4.52 10.10
N ILE A 27 -34.14 -5.00 9.83
CA ILE A 27 -33.92 -6.37 9.34
C ILE A 27 -34.48 -7.37 10.36
N GLU A 28 -34.15 -7.22 11.65
CA GLU A 28 -34.66 -8.08 12.70
C GLU A 28 -36.17 -8.02 12.86
N GLU A 29 -36.74 -6.82 12.82
CA GLU A 29 -38.17 -6.57 12.92
C GLU A 29 -38.94 -7.30 11.82
N ILE A 30 -38.55 -7.08 10.56
CA ILE A 30 -39.18 -7.73 9.40
C ILE A 30 -38.96 -9.25 9.43
N THR A 31 -37.77 -9.70 9.82
CA THR A 31 -37.45 -11.13 9.92
C THR A 31 -38.34 -11.83 10.96
N LYS A 32 -38.53 -11.21 12.14
CA LYS A 32 -39.35 -11.76 13.22
C LYS A 32 -40.84 -11.72 12.90
N GLN A 33 -41.32 -10.68 12.23
CA GLN A 33 -42.75 -10.47 11.98
C GLN A 33 -43.28 -11.11 10.69
N LEU A 34 -42.48 -11.13 9.63
CA LEU A 34 -42.89 -11.61 8.31
C LEU A 34 -42.09 -12.84 7.88
N GLY A 35 -40.80 -12.90 8.21
CA GLY A 35 -39.90 -13.98 7.82
C GLY A 35 -38.62 -13.48 7.11
N PRO A 36 -37.55 -14.30 7.07
CA PRO A 36 -36.26 -13.92 6.51
C PRO A 36 -36.29 -13.66 4.99
N GLU A 37 -37.25 -14.25 4.26
CA GLU A 37 -37.47 -14.00 2.84
C GLU A 37 -37.96 -12.57 2.56
N TYR A 38 -38.72 -11.98 3.48
CA TYR A 38 -39.22 -10.61 3.36
C TYR A 38 -38.18 -9.58 3.79
N ALA A 39 -37.34 -9.89 4.78
CA ALA A 39 -36.21 -9.03 5.13
C ALA A 39 -35.15 -8.97 4.02
N ALA A 40 -35.13 -9.95 3.12
CA ALA A 40 -34.20 -10.01 2.00
C ALA A 40 -34.65 -9.20 0.76
N VAL A 41 -35.87 -8.66 0.73
CA VAL A 41 -36.38 -7.93 -0.47
C VAL A 41 -35.75 -6.56 -0.68
N TYR A 42 -35.06 -6.04 0.34
CA TYR A 42 -34.43 -4.73 0.28
C TYR A 42 -32.98 -4.78 0.77
N ALA A 43 -32.11 -4.04 0.09
CA ALA A 43 -30.73 -3.85 0.49
C ALA A 43 -30.64 -2.70 1.49
N PHE A 44 -30.35 -3.01 2.75
CA PHE A 44 -30.34 -2.00 3.81
C PHE A 44 -29.05 -1.16 3.78
N PRO A 45 -29.17 0.18 3.87
CA PRO A 45 -28.01 1.07 3.87
C PRO A 45 -27.22 0.93 5.18
N LYS A 46 -25.91 1.12 5.11
CA LYS A 46 -25.03 1.26 6.26
C LYS A 46 -24.03 2.37 5.98
N LEU A 47 -24.03 3.37 6.85
CA LEU A 47 -23.09 4.48 6.76
C LEU A 47 -21.68 4.00 7.12
N ASP A 48 -20.72 4.41 6.32
CA ASP A 48 -19.31 4.08 6.38
C ASP A 48 -18.52 5.33 5.95
N ASP A 49 -18.21 6.18 6.94
CA ASP A 49 -17.59 7.50 6.80
C ASP A 49 -18.28 8.43 5.79
N ASP A 50 -17.71 8.54 4.58
CA ASP A 50 -18.19 9.36 3.48
C ASP A 50 -19.06 8.59 2.49
N TYR A 51 -19.41 7.36 2.80
CA TYR A 51 -20.16 6.47 1.90
C TYR A 51 -21.32 5.78 2.59
N ILE A 52 -22.37 5.49 1.82
CA ILE A 52 -23.42 4.54 2.18
C ILE A 52 -23.22 3.27 1.37
N ASN A 53 -23.04 2.16 2.07
CA ASN A 53 -22.99 0.83 1.49
C ASN A 53 -24.34 0.14 1.67
N PHE A 54 -24.87 -0.49 0.62
CA PHE A 54 -26.15 -1.20 0.68
C PHE A 54 -25.91 -2.71 0.75
N TYR A 55 -26.40 -3.33 1.83
CA TYR A 55 -26.17 -4.74 2.13
C TYR A 55 -27.45 -5.55 2.05
N THR A 56 -27.33 -6.77 1.52
CA THR A 56 -28.38 -7.79 1.63
C THR A 56 -28.00 -8.85 2.66
N THR A 57 -29.02 -9.47 3.28
CA THR A 57 -28.87 -10.62 4.17
C THR A 57 -28.46 -11.90 3.43
N ARG A 58 -28.59 -11.91 2.09
CA ARG A 58 -28.17 -13.02 1.22
C ARG A 58 -26.67 -12.98 0.93
N SER A 59 -26.13 -14.13 0.54
CA SER A 59 -24.72 -14.31 0.17
C SER A 59 -24.64 -14.98 -1.21
N GLY A 60 -23.54 -14.75 -1.94
CA GLY A 60 -23.31 -15.33 -3.27
C GLY A 60 -22.97 -14.26 -4.31
N GLU A 61 -22.94 -14.67 -5.58
CA GLU A 61 -22.82 -13.76 -6.73
C GLU A 61 -24.09 -12.94 -6.91
N PHE A 62 -23.99 -11.80 -7.57
CA PHE A 62 -25.15 -10.98 -7.90
C PHE A 62 -25.04 -10.35 -9.29
N ASP A 63 -26.18 -10.24 -9.96
CA ASP A 63 -26.33 -9.57 -11.26
C ASP A 63 -27.29 -8.39 -11.12
N LEU A 64 -27.01 -7.27 -11.79
CA LEU A 64 -27.97 -6.17 -11.92
C LEU A 64 -29.01 -6.52 -12.99
N VAL A 65 -30.31 -6.33 -12.68
CA VAL A 65 -31.37 -6.44 -13.70
C VAL A 65 -31.35 -5.19 -14.57
N ASP A 66 -30.99 -5.34 -15.84
CA ASP A 66 -30.89 -4.28 -16.83
C ASP A 66 -31.74 -4.60 -18.07
N SER A 67 -31.62 -3.81 -19.15
CA SER A 67 -32.36 -4.05 -20.40
C SER A 67 -31.98 -5.35 -21.11
N ASN A 68 -30.75 -5.84 -20.92
CA ASN A 68 -30.20 -6.98 -21.64
C ASN A 68 -30.63 -8.31 -21.03
N ASN A 69 -30.84 -8.35 -19.71
CA ASN A 69 -31.20 -9.57 -18.98
C ASN A 69 -32.62 -9.54 -18.37
N ARG A 70 -33.40 -8.48 -18.63
CA ARG A 70 -34.74 -8.29 -18.05
C ARG A 70 -35.69 -9.45 -18.29
N GLU A 71 -35.71 -9.97 -19.51
CA GLU A 71 -36.62 -11.04 -19.91
C GLU A 71 -36.25 -12.36 -19.25
N PHE A 72 -34.95 -12.64 -19.16
CA PHE A 72 -34.42 -13.80 -18.45
C PHE A 72 -34.84 -13.82 -16.96
N TYR A 73 -34.79 -12.65 -16.30
CA TYR A 73 -35.15 -12.51 -14.88
C TYR A 73 -36.62 -12.16 -14.62
N ALA A 74 -37.48 -12.05 -15.65
CA ALA A 74 -38.87 -11.62 -15.50
C ALA A 74 -39.70 -12.44 -14.49
N PRO A 75 -39.58 -13.80 -14.42
CA PRO A 75 -40.31 -14.58 -13.42
C PRO A 75 -39.88 -14.27 -11.98
N LEU A 76 -38.57 -14.09 -11.75
CA LEU A 76 -38.02 -13.74 -10.44
C LEU A 76 -38.46 -12.34 -10.02
N VAL A 77 -38.42 -11.37 -10.94
CA VAL A 77 -38.88 -9.99 -10.69
C VAL A 77 -40.38 -9.95 -10.38
N LYS A 78 -41.18 -10.83 -10.99
CA LYS A 78 -42.61 -10.95 -10.66
C LYS A 78 -42.81 -11.46 -9.23
N ALA A 79 -42.12 -12.52 -8.83
CA ALA A 79 -42.19 -13.06 -7.47
C ALA A 79 -41.69 -12.04 -6.42
N TYR A 80 -40.62 -11.32 -6.77
CA TYR A 80 -40.07 -10.23 -5.97
C TYR A 80 -41.09 -9.14 -5.67
N LYS A 81 -41.81 -8.65 -6.68
CA LYS A 81 -42.84 -7.62 -6.51
C LYS A 81 -43.94 -8.05 -5.54
N THR A 82 -44.35 -9.32 -5.59
CA THR A 82 -45.32 -9.87 -4.63
C THR A 82 -44.78 -9.85 -3.20
N ASN A 83 -43.50 -10.18 -3.00
CA ASN A 83 -42.87 -10.15 -1.67
C ASN A 83 -42.68 -8.72 -1.17
N VAL A 84 -42.31 -7.79 -2.04
CA VAL A 84 -42.25 -6.35 -1.72
C VAL A 84 -43.61 -5.85 -1.28
N GLN A 85 -44.69 -6.18 -2.01
CA GLN A 85 -46.04 -5.74 -1.64
C GLN A 85 -46.42 -6.18 -0.23
N LYS A 86 -46.11 -7.43 0.16
CA LYS A 86 -46.35 -7.90 1.53
C LYS A 86 -45.60 -7.09 2.59
N VAL A 87 -44.39 -6.64 2.29
CA VAL A 87 -43.62 -5.76 3.18
C VAL A 87 -44.24 -4.38 3.24
N LEU A 88 -44.65 -3.80 2.10
CA LEU A 88 -45.33 -2.50 2.05
C LEU A 88 -46.66 -2.52 2.81
N ASP A 89 -47.46 -3.58 2.64
CA ASP A 89 -48.72 -3.76 3.36
C ASP A 89 -48.49 -3.84 4.88
N PHE A 90 -47.43 -4.54 5.32
CA PHE A 90 -47.04 -4.60 6.73
C PHE A 90 -46.62 -3.22 7.26
N LEU A 91 -45.78 -2.49 6.52
CA LEU A 91 -45.30 -1.16 6.92
C LEU A 91 -46.43 -0.11 6.93
N SER A 92 -47.46 -0.29 6.11
CA SER A 92 -48.67 0.54 6.08
C SER A 92 -49.76 0.09 7.04
N SER A 93 -49.63 -1.08 7.67
CA SER A 93 -50.62 -1.61 8.60
C SER A 93 -50.59 -0.90 9.95
N SER A 94 -51.71 -0.94 10.67
CA SER A 94 -51.81 -0.47 12.06
C SER A 94 -51.28 -1.50 13.08
N LYS A 95 -50.62 -2.58 12.63
CA LYS A 95 -50.05 -3.60 13.52
C LYS A 95 -48.87 -2.98 14.28
N PRO A 96 -48.76 -3.13 15.61
CA PRO A 96 -47.63 -2.58 16.35
C PRO A 96 -46.31 -3.29 15.98
N LEU A 97 -45.20 -2.53 15.93
CA LEU A 97 -43.85 -3.09 15.82
C LEU A 97 -43.40 -3.72 17.14
N LEU A 98 -42.56 -4.77 17.06
CA LEU A 98 -41.93 -5.39 18.23
C LEU A 98 -40.93 -4.42 18.87
N ASN A 99 -40.26 -3.59 18.06
CA ASN A 99 -39.43 -2.50 18.52
C ASN A 99 -40.12 -1.13 18.31
N PRO A 100 -40.65 -0.50 19.37
CA PRO A 100 -41.36 0.77 19.27
C PRO A 100 -40.52 1.93 18.74
N SER A 101 -39.19 1.89 18.90
CA SER A 101 -38.30 2.97 18.41
C SER A 101 -38.32 3.11 16.88
N LEU A 102 -38.72 2.06 16.16
CA LEU A 102 -38.77 2.02 14.71
C LEU A 102 -40.00 2.73 14.13
N GLU A 103 -41.06 2.95 14.91
CA GLU A 103 -42.31 3.58 14.45
C GLU A 103 -42.06 4.94 13.81
N SER A 104 -41.12 5.71 14.37
CA SER A 104 -40.69 7.01 13.83
C SER A 104 -40.21 6.96 12.38
N SER A 105 -39.60 5.85 11.96
CA SER A 105 -39.02 5.64 10.63
C SER A 105 -39.82 4.70 9.74
N ARG A 106 -40.99 4.21 10.20
CA ARG A 106 -41.79 3.20 9.50
C ARG A 106 -42.24 3.68 8.13
N LYS A 107 -42.77 4.91 8.06
CA LYS A 107 -43.20 5.54 6.81
C LYS A 107 -42.03 5.78 5.86
N ASP A 108 -40.87 6.18 6.38
CA ASP A 108 -39.70 6.41 5.53
C ASP A 108 -39.19 5.10 4.91
N LEU A 109 -39.18 4.00 5.66
CA LEU A 109 -38.83 2.70 5.12
C LEU A 109 -39.82 2.24 4.04
N HIS A 110 -41.13 2.45 4.27
CA HIS A 110 -42.16 2.18 3.26
C HIS A 110 -41.85 2.91 1.95
N ASP A 111 -41.69 4.23 2.02
CA ASP A 111 -41.48 5.09 0.85
C ASP A 111 -40.17 4.75 0.13
N ILE A 112 -39.12 4.35 0.87
CA ILE A 112 -37.82 3.94 0.31
C ILE A 112 -37.94 2.61 -0.46
N ILE A 113 -38.61 1.60 0.11
CA ILE A 113 -38.78 0.27 -0.51
C ILE A 113 -39.69 0.35 -1.74
N GLU A 114 -40.77 1.13 -1.67
CA GLU A 114 -41.71 1.30 -2.78
C GLU A 114 -41.02 1.89 -4.02
N ASN A 115 -40.07 2.81 -3.81
CA ASN A 115 -39.37 3.53 -4.88
C ASN A 115 -37.99 2.93 -5.20
N ALA A 116 -37.83 1.60 -5.15
CA ALA A 116 -36.56 0.96 -5.49
C ALA A 116 -36.11 1.27 -6.95
N GLU A 117 -34.93 1.87 -7.09
CA GLU A 117 -34.34 2.30 -8.37
C GLU A 117 -33.65 1.16 -9.12
N ARG A 118 -33.03 0.24 -8.37
CA ARG A 118 -32.26 -0.89 -8.91
C ARG A 118 -32.75 -2.20 -8.30
N ILE A 119 -32.73 -3.25 -9.11
CA ILE A 119 -33.05 -4.61 -8.68
C ILE A 119 -31.84 -5.49 -9.00
N TYR A 120 -31.32 -6.18 -8.00
CA TYR A 120 -30.23 -7.13 -8.14
C TYR A 120 -30.76 -8.55 -7.96
N VAL A 121 -30.28 -9.50 -8.76
CA VAL A 121 -30.53 -10.93 -8.56
C VAL A 121 -29.32 -11.53 -7.87
N VAL A 122 -29.50 -12.02 -6.66
CA VAL A 122 -28.45 -12.66 -5.85
C VAL A 122 -28.60 -14.17 -5.95
N ASN A 123 -27.48 -14.86 -6.16
CA ASN A 123 -27.38 -16.31 -6.30
C ASN A 123 -28.36 -16.90 -7.34
N LYS A 124 -28.66 -16.12 -8.39
CA LYS A 124 -29.56 -16.47 -9.51
C LYS A 124 -31.00 -16.83 -9.10
N ASN A 125 -31.43 -16.49 -7.88
CA ASN A 125 -32.74 -16.93 -7.37
C ASN A 125 -33.51 -15.90 -6.53
N VAL A 126 -32.85 -14.91 -5.91
CA VAL A 126 -33.50 -13.92 -5.04
C VAL A 126 -33.26 -12.52 -5.58
N CYS A 127 -34.33 -11.78 -5.83
CA CYS A 127 -34.21 -10.36 -6.16
C CYS A 127 -34.16 -9.50 -4.90
N VAL A 128 -33.32 -8.47 -4.92
CA VAL A 128 -33.15 -7.49 -3.86
C VAL A 128 -33.25 -6.11 -4.48
N GLY A 129 -34.17 -5.28 -3.97
CA GLY A 129 -34.32 -3.90 -4.39
C GLY A 129 -33.38 -2.97 -3.64
N LEU A 130 -33.05 -1.87 -4.29
CA LEU A 130 -32.20 -0.82 -3.74
C LEU A 130 -32.68 0.55 -4.20
N ASN A 131 -32.69 1.50 -3.28
CA ASN A 131 -32.90 2.91 -3.57
C ASN A 131 -31.70 3.70 -3.05
N SER A 132 -30.89 4.29 -3.94
CA SER A 132 -29.77 5.15 -3.52
C SER A 132 -30.15 6.62 -3.45
N GLY A 133 -31.37 6.99 -3.85
CA GLY A 133 -31.82 8.39 -3.92
C GLY A 133 -31.09 9.21 -4.98
N THR A 134 -30.35 8.54 -5.88
CA THR A 134 -29.65 9.15 -7.00
C THR A 134 -30.57 9.03 -8.21
N ALA A 135 -31.08 10.14 -8.73
CA ALA A 135 -31.85 10.13 -9.98
C ALA A 135 -31.11 9.27 -11.04
N PRO A 136 -31.80 8.38 -11.76
CA PRO A 136 -31.14 7.40 -12.61
C PRO A 136 -30.21 8.10 -13.61
N ILE A 137 -28.96 7.63 -13.68
CA ILE A 137 -28.03 8.03 -14.74
C ILE A 137 -28.67 7.62 -16.06
N LYS A 138 -29.26 8.60 -16.77
CA LYS A 138 -29.71 8.40 -18.14
C LYS A 138 -28.50 8.02 -18.98
N PRO A 139 -28.53 6.92 -19.75
CA PRO A 139 -27.50 6.68 -20.75
C PRO A 139 -27.60 7.82 -21.77
N ALA A 140 -26.50 8.56 -21.94
CA ALA A 140 -26.38 9.54 -23.00
C ALA A 140 -26.27 8.80 -24.34
N VAL A 141 -27.16 9.13 -25.29
CA VAL A 141 -26.84 9.47 -26.71
C VAL A 141 -28.15 9.67 -27.53
N ILE A 142 -28.22 10.88 -28.14
CA ILE A 142 -29.10 11.49 -29.19
C ILE A 142 -30.53 11.98 -28.81
N PRO A 143 -30.89 13.24 -29.13
CA PRO A 143 -32.24 13.78 -28.94
C PRO A 143 -33.16 13.45 -30.12
N ALA A 144 -34.42 13.12 -29.82
CA ALA A 144 -35.58 13.46 -30.65
C ALA A 144 -36.88 13.32 -29.82
N ALA A 145 -37.64 14.42 -29.75
CA ALA A 145 -39.11 14.56 -29.72
C ALA A 145 -39.99 13.48 -29.03
N ALA A 146 -41.03 13.74 -28.24
CA ALA A 146 -41.92 14.89 -28.09
C ALA A 146 -42.78 14.74 -26.80
N ALA A 147 -43.24 15.89 -26.31
CA ALA A 147 -44.49 16.21 -25.59
C ALA A 147 -45.13 15.20 -24.60
N VAL A 148 -45.25 15.65 -23.34
CA VAL A 148 -46.12 15.12 -22.28
C VAL A 148 -47.47 15.88 -22.31
N PRO A 149 -48.64 15.23 -22.15
CA PRO A 149 -49.87 15.93 -21.76
C PRO A 149 -50.05 15.96 -20.23
N PRO A 150 -50.65 17.01 -19.63
CA PRO A 150 -50.81 17.12 -18.18
C PRO A 150 -51.98 16.24 -17.67
N ILE A 151 -51.76 15.63 -16.50
CA ILE A 151 -52.77 14.89 -15.75
C ILE A 151 -53.56 15.86 -14.85
N VAL A 152 -54.89 15.79 -14.95
CA VAL A 152 -55.86 16.55 -14.16
C VAL A 152 -55.88 16.01 -12.71
N ALA A 153 -55.68 16.89 -11.74
CA ALA A 153 -55.85 16.58 -10.31
C ALA A 153 -57.32 16.72 -9.89
N THR A 154 -57.85 15.75 -9.15
CA THR A 154 -59.17 15.81 -8.50
C THR A 154 -59.07 16.33 -7.06
N PRO A 155 -60.11 16.99 -6.51
CA PRO A 155 -60.05 17.61 -5.19
C PRO A 155 -60.44 16.61 -4.08
N VAL A 156 -59.65 16.57 -3.01
CA VAL A 156 -59.96 15.83 -1.76
C VAL A 156 -60.76 16.73 -0.81
N ALA A 157 -61.85 16.19 -0.28
CA ALA A 157 -62.82 16.88 0.57
C ALA A 157 -62.30 17.17 2.01
N LYS A 158 -62.66 18.35 2.52
CA LYS A 158 -62.38 18.84 3.89
C LYS A 158 -63.19 18.10 4.96
N ARG A 159 -62.56 17.70 6.08
CA ARG A 159 -63.25 17.40 7.35
C ARG A 159 -62.44 17.86 8.58
N GLY A 160 -63.11 18.62 9.45
CA GLY A 160 -62.97 18.54 10.91
C GLY A 160 -61.86 19.33 11.60
N CYS A 161 -62.16 20.56 12.03
CA CYS A 161 -61.31 21.44 12.83
C CYS A 161 -61.25 20.98 14.31
N LEU A 162 -60.21 20.23 14.69
CA LEU A 162 -59.87 19.89 16.10
C LEU A 162 -58.43 20.30 16.49
N PHE A 163 -57.66 20.78 15.51
CA PHE A 163 -56.28 21.20 15.66
C PHE A 163 -56.04 22.41 16.58
N PRO A 164 -56.90 23.45 16.66
CA PRO A 164 -56.59 24.62 17.48
C PRO A 164 -56.67 24.34 19.00
N PHE A 165 -57.53 23.42 19.43
CA PHE A 165 -57.65 23.04 20.85
C PHE A 165 -56.45 22.23 21.34
N LEU A 166 -55.91 21.35 20.49
CA LEU A 166 -54.75 20.53 20.82
C LEU A 166 -53.46 21.37 20.91
N LEU A 167 -53.35 22.39 20.06
CA LEU A 167 -52.22 23.34 20.08
C LEU A 167 -52.23 24.22 21.34
N LEU A 168 -53.42 24.62 21.81
CA LEU A 168 -53.59 25.41 23.03
C LEU A 168 -53.26 24.60 24.30
N LEU A 169 -53.65 23.32 24.34
CA LEU A 169 -53.28 22.39 25.42
C LEU A 169 -51.76 22.17 25.49
N LEU A 170 -51.11 22.01 24.34
CA LEU A 170 -49.67 21.78 24.26
C LEU A 170 -48.88 23.01 24.72
N LEU A 171 -49.36 24.22 24.40
CA LEU A 171 -48.76 25.48 24.84
C LEU A 171 -48.89 25.67 26.36
N LEU A 172 -50.03 25.27 26.95
CA LEU A 172 -50.23 25.28 28.41
C LEU A 172 -49.25 24.33 29.13
N LEU A 173 -49.06 23.11 28.61
CA LEU A 173 -48.14 22.13 29.19
C LEU A 173 -46.68 22.60 29.11
N LEU A 174 -46.30 23.29 28.03
CA LEU A 174 -44.96 23.83 27.85
C LEU A 174 -44.69 24.97 28.86
N LEU A 175 -45.67 25.84 29.12
CA LEU A 175 -45.58 26.88 30.15
C LEU A 175 -45.42 26.29 31.56
N LEU A 176 -46.17 25.24 31.88
CA LEU A 176 -46.04 24.54 33.17
C LEU A 176 -44.66 23.88 33.32
N ALA A 177 -44.11 23.30 32.25
CA ALA A 177 -42.77 22.73 32.26
C ALA A 177 -41.66 23.79 32.44
N LEU A 178 -41.81 24.97 31.83
CA LEU A 178 -40.88 26.08 32.02
C LEU A 178 -40.93 26.65 33.44
N LEU A 179 -42.13 26.79 34.01
CA LEU A 179 -42.31 27.17 35.42
C LEU A 179 -41.66 26.15 36.36
N TRP A 180 -41.86 24.86 36.09
CA TRP A 180 -41.22 23.79 36.87
C TRP A 180 -39.69 23.83 36.76
N TRP A 181 -39.15 24.06 35.55
CA TRP A 181 -37.70 24.18 35.33
C TRP A 181 -37.08 25.38 36.08
N PHE A 182 -37.79 26.51 36.14
CA PHE A 182 -37.25 27.74 36.73
C PHE A 182 -37.37 27.78 38.26
N PHE A 183 -38.39 27.14 38.85
CA PHE A 183 -38.63 27.20 40.31
C PHE A 183 -38.08 26.01 41.11
N LEU A 184 -37.69 24.89 40.48
CA LEU A 184 -37.24 23.67 41.18
C LEU A 184 -35.76 23.27 40.95
N ARG A 185 -34.89 24.18 40.49
CA ARG A 185 -33.43 23.90 40.48
C ARG A 185 -32.67 24.69 41.56
N PRO A 186 -31.84 24.01 42.38
CA PRO A 186 -30.91 24.66 43.30
C PRO A 186 -29.74 25.28 42.54
N TRP A 187 -29.44 26.53 42.89
CA TRP A 187 -28.35 27.36 42.41
C TRP A 187 -26.98 26.77 42.76
N PRO A 188 -25.95 26.81 41.90
CA PRO A 188 -24.59 26.56 42.34
C PRO A 188 -23.86 27.89 42.57
N PHE A 189 -23.62 28.22 43.84
CA PHE A 189 -22.37 28.86 44.20
C PHE A 189 -21.27 27.81 44.12
N ASN A 190 -20.19 28.09 43.41
CA ASN A 190 -18.84 27.88 43.94
C ASN A 190 -17.86 28.84 43.27
N LEU A 191 -17.22 29.57 44.16
CA LEU A 191 -16.27 30.64 44.02
C LEU A 191 -14.89 30.02 44.30
N PHE A 192 -13.85 30.38 43.52
CA PHE A 192 -12.42 30.10 43.77
C PHE A 192 -12.00 28.60 43.65
N ASP A 193 -10.82 28.19 43.14
CA ASP A 193 -9.51 28.86 43.12
C ASP A 193 -8.50 28.12 42.19
N LYS A 194 -7.47 28.86 41.76
CA LYS A 194 -6.13 28.44 41.23
C LYS A 194 -6.11 27.72 39.86
N GLY A 195 -5.37 28.15 38.84
CA GLY A 195 -4.18 28.99 38.77
C GLY A 195 -3.12 28.25 37.95
N PHE A 196 -2.87 28.69 36.71
CA PHE A 196 -1.64 28.37 36.00
C PHE A 196 -1.38 29.48 34.96
N GLU A 197 -0.34 30.26 35.25
CA GLU A 197 0.26 31.26 34.38
C GLU A 197 0.97 30.58 33.20
N ALA A 198 0.86 31.19 32.01
CA ALA A 198 1.84 31.03 30.95
C ALA A 198 2.28 32.43 30.50
N PRO A 199 3.59 32.68 30.31
CA PRO A 199 4.09 34.02 30.05
C PRO A 199 3.93 34.40 28.58
N ILE A 200 3.61 35.67 28.37
CA ILE A 200 3.49 36.32 27.07
C ILE A 200 4.81 37.05 26.79
N VAL A 201 5.42 36.67 25.67
CA VAL A 201 6.24 37.42 24.71
C VAL A 201 6.83 38.76 25.14
N ALA A 202 8.15 38.89 25.04
CA ALA A 202 8.82 40.16 24.76
C ALA A 202 9.92 40.00 23.69
N GLU A 203 9.80 40.90 22.75
CA GLU A 203 10.50 41.21 21.50
C GLU A 203 11.97 41.66 21.62
N LYS A 204 12.79 41.35 20.59
CA LYS A 204 13.89 42.16 20.01
C LYS A 204 14.61 41.32 18.94
N VAL A 205 14.56 41.63 17.63
CA VAL A 205 15.30 42.69 16.90
C VAL A 205 16.77 42.76 17.30
N VAL A 206 17.65 42.13 16.52
CA VAL A 206 18.99 42.61 16.12
C VAL A 206 19.38 41.89 14.82
N GLU A 207 19.44 42.63 13.71
CA GLU A 207 20.33 42.35 12.58
C GLU A 207 21.78 42.70 12.99
N GLU A 208 22.75 41.86 12.64
CA GLU A 208 24.06 42.36 12.21
C GLU A 208 24.77 41.32 11.32
N PRO A 209 25.35 41.74 10.18
CA PRO A 209 26.10 40.90 9.26
C PRO A 209 27.61 40.92 9.57
N LYS A 210 28.29 39.80 9.33
CA LYS A 210 29.75 39.60 9.17
C LYS A 210 29.88 38.17 8.64
N GLU A 211 30.63 37.85 7.60
CA GLU A 211 32.01 38.21 7.35
C GLU A 211 32.30 37.95 5.87
N ALA A 212 32.87 38.93 5.19
CA ALA A 212 33.60 38.78 3.94
C ALA A 212 35.07 39.04 4.24
N ASP A 213 35.94 38.36 3.48
CA ASP A 213 37.30 38.75 3.04
C ASP A 213 38.31 37.59 3.15
N PRO A 214 39.43 37.57 2.40
CA PRO A 214 39.80 38.45 1.28
C PRO A 214 40.29 37.68 0.03
N LEU A 215 40.11 38.31 -1.13
CA LEU A 215 41.00 38.13 -2.29
C LEU A 215 41.88 39.38 -2.37
N PRO A 216 43.22 39.27 -2.42
CA PRO A 216 44.05 40.41 -2.78
C PRO A 216 44.19 40.48 -4.30
N THR A 217 43.96 41.66 -4.84
CA THR A 217 44.43 42.09 -6.16
C THR A 217 45.53 43.13 -6.02
N VAL A 218 46.18 43.42 -7.16
CA VAL A 218 47.05 44.59 -7.48
C VAL A 218 48.54 44.34 -7.19
N GLU A 219 49.53 44.54 -8.07
CA GLU A 219 49.77 45.32 -9.33
C GLU A 219 50.92 44.58 -10.07
N GLU A 220 50.90 44.31 -11.39
CA GLU A 220 51.52 45.08 -12.50
C GLU A 220 53.01 45.52 -12.30
N PRO A 221 53.87 45.73 -13.35
CA PRO A 221 53.62 45.66 -14.81
C PRO A 221 54.82 45.20 -15.72
N LYS A 222 54.50 45.11 -17.03
CA LYS A 222 55.33 45.53 -18.21
C LYS A 222 56.53 44.62 -18.61
N VAL A 223 56.81 44.32 -19.89
CA VAL A 223 56.68 45.09 -21.15
C VAL A 223 56.58 44.13 -22.37
N VAL A 224 55.80 44.57 -23.35
CA VAL A 224 55.63 44.20 -24.79
C VAL A 224 56.94 44.26 -25.62
N PRO A 225 56.98 44.03 -26.95
CA PRO A 225 56.31 43.07 -27.85
C PRO A 225 57.32 42.20 -28.64
N ALA A 226 56.82 41.14 -29.28
CA ALA A 226 57.51 40.41 -30.34
C ALA A 226 57.24 41.08 -31.71
N ASP A 227 58.32 41.28 -32.45
CA ASP A 227 58.60 40.97 -33.86
C ASP A 227 57.45 40.97 -34.88
N ASP A 228 57.64 41.69 -36.00
CA ASP A 228 57.70 41.03 -37.31
C ASP A 228 58.21 41.93 -38.47
N GLU A 229 58.67 41.24 -39.51
CA GLU A 229 58.90 41.65 -40.90
C GLU A 229 60.24 42.29 -41.35
N ASP A 230 61.14 41.38 -41.74
CA ASP A 230 61.72 41.25 -43.09
C ASP A 230 61.55 42.41 -44.10
N ALA A 231 62.68 43.00 -44.52
CA ALA A 231 62.88 43.39 -45.92
C ALA A 231 64.35 43.70 -46.29
N LYS A 232 64.89 42.83 -47.15
CA LYS A 232 65.63 43.17 -48.38
C LYS A 232 67.03 43.81 -48.30
N LYS A 233 68.00 42.94 -48.68
CA LYS A 233 68.68 42.92 -49.99
C LYS A 233 70.05 43.60 -50.10
N ALA A 234 70.99 42.79 -50.62
CA ALA A 234 72.18 43.11 -51.41
C ALA A 234 73.39 43.68 -50.64
N GLN A 235 74.65 43.33 -50.93
CA GLN A 235 75.29 42.48 -51.93
C GLN A 235 76.80 42.44 -51.61
N LEU A 236 77.50 41.40 -52.12
CA LEU A 236 78.96 41.28 -52.32
C LEU A 236 79.72 40.96 -51.02
N GLU A 237 80.63 39.98 -50.94
CA GLU A 237 81.71 39.53 -51.83
C GLU A 237 81.77 37.98 -51.74
N ALA A 238 81.72 37.18 -52.83
CA ALA A 238 82.75 36.92 -53.84
C ALA A 238 84.10 36.46 -53.25
N GLU A 239 84.52 35.26 -53.65
CA GLU A 239 85.76 34.53 -53.30
C GLU A 239 85.79 34.00 -51.86
N GLU A 240 85.41 32.74 -51.60
CA GLU A 240 86.36 31.63 -51.73
C GLU A 240 85.59 30.31 -51.87
N LYS A 241 85.06 30.03 -53.07
CA LYS A 241 84.72 28.65 -53.42
C LYS A 241 86.02 27.84 -53.48
N ALA A 242 85.99 26.66 -52.88
CA ALA A 242 86.78 25.47 -53.25
C ALA A 242 87.92 24.95 -52.35
N LYS A 243 88.02 25.31 -51.05
CA LYS A 243 88.98 24.59 -50.15
C LYS A 243 88.48 24.02 -48.82
N VAL A 244 87.31 24.37 -48.30
CA VAL A 244 86.90 23.91 -46.95
C VAL A 244 85.93 22.71 -46.96
N GLU A 245 85.38 22.34 -48.12
CA GLU A 245 84.34 21.31 -48.22
C GLU A 245 84.86 19.85 -48.13
N ALA A 246 86.19 19.65 -48.10
CA ALA A 246 86.81 18.32 -48.00
C ALA A 246 87.22 17.93 -46.57
N GLU A 247 87.46 18.88 -45.66
CA GLU A 247 87.98 18.58 -44.31
C GLU A 247 86.89 18.58 -43.20
N ALA A 248 85.74 19.20 -43.46
CA ALA A 248 84.60 19.22 -42.52
C ALA A 248 83.75 17.94 -42.52
N LYS A 249 83.74 17.16 -43.62
CA LYS A 249 82.99 15.91 -43.71
C LYS A 249 83.61 14.75 -42.92
N ALA A 250 84.94 14.75 -42.75
CA ALA A 250 85.64 13.67 -42.05
C ALA A 250 85.56 13.76 -40.51
N LYS A 251 85.45 14.97 -39.93
CA LYS A 251 85.25 15.13 -38.47
C LYS A 251 83.78 14.97 -38.04
N ALA A 252 82.82 15.30 -38.89
CA ALA A 252 81.40 15.15 -38.59
C ALA A 252 80.94 13.68 -38.53
N GLU A 253 81.51 12.79 -39.34
CA GLU A 253 81.18 11.36 -39.30
C GLU A 253 81.77 10.61 -38.08
N ALA A 254 82.94 11.03 -37.59
CA ALA A 254 83.56 10.42 -36.41
C ALA A 254 82.84 10.80 -35.09
N GLU A 255 82.37 12.05 -34.97
CA GLU A 255 81.63 12.49 -33.78
C GLU A 255 80.17 11.99 -33.76
N ALA A 256 79.54 11.85 -34.94
CA ALA A 256 78.20 11.27 -35.08
C ALA A 256 78.16 9.78 -34.72
N LYS A 257 79.20 9.00 -35.08
CA LYS A 257 79.28 7.57 -34.75
C LYS A 257 79.55 7.32 -33.25
N ALA A 258 80.36 8.16 -32.60
CA ALA A 258 80.61 8.09 -31.16
C ALA A 258 79.39 8.48 -30.30
N LYS A 259 78.61 9.49 -30.73
CA LYS A 259 77.33 9.83 -30.06
C LYS A 259 76.26 8.74 -30.28
N ALA A 260 76.19 8.15 -31.46
CA ALA A 260 75.23 7.07 -31.76
C ALA A 260 75.51 5.79 -30.96
N GLU A 261 76.77 5.37 -30.78
CA GLU A 261 77.12 4.22 -29.93
C GLU A 261 76.90 4.50 -28.43
N ALA A 262 77.19 5.72 -27.96
CA ALA A 262 76.92 6.10 -26.57
C ALA A 262 75.41 6.14 -26.25
N GLU A 263 74.59 6.66 -27.16
CA GLU A 263 73.14 6.72 -27.00
C GLU A 263 72.47 5.33 -27.14
N ALA A 264 72.99 4.47 -28.02
CA ALA A 264 72.53 3.08 -28.15
C ALA A 264 72.85 2.24 -26.90
N LYS A 265 74.04 2.41 -26.32
CA LYS A 265 74.44 1.71 -25.10
C LYS A 265 73.65 2.21 -23.88
N ALA A 266 73.37 3.52 -23.80
CA ALA A 266 72.52 4.11 -22.76
C ALA A 266 71.05 3.65 -22.87
N LYS A 267 70.48 3.57 -24.09
CA LYS A 267 69.13 3.02 -24.30
C LYS A 267 69.05 1.52 -23.97
N ALA A 268 70.06 0.74 -24.33
CA ALA A 268 70.11 -0.69 -24.03
C ALA A 268 70.21 -0.97 -22.52
N GLU A 269 71.04 -0.22 -21.78
CA GLU A 269 71.10 -0.34 -20.32
C GLU A 269 69.82 0.16 -19.63
N ALA A 270 69.19 1.22 -20.13
CA ALA A 270 67.92 1.72 -19.60
C ALA A 270 66.78 0.72 -19.82
N GLU A 271 66.70 0.09 -21.00
CA GLU A 271 65.70 -0.92 -21.32
C GLU A 271 65.93 -2.23 -20.54
N ALA A 272 67.18 -2.65 -20.34
CA ALA A 272 67.53 -3.81 -19.51
C ALA A 272 67.15 -3.59 -18.04
N LYS A 273 67.48 -2.42 -17.47
CA LYS A 273 67.08 -2.05 -16.10
C LYS A 273 65.56 -1.92 -15.97
N ALA A 274 64.85 -1.40 -16.98
CA ALA A 274 63.40 -1.33 -16.99
C ALA A 274 62.74 -2.72 -17.02
N LYS A 275 63.25 -3.66 -17.84
CA LYS A 275 62.77 -5.05 -17.91
C LYS A 275 63.04 -5.82 -16.61
N GLU A 276 64.21 -5.64 -16.00
CA GLU A 276 64.54 -6.27 -14.73
C GLU A 276 63.65 -5.74 -13.59
N LEU A 277 63.44 -4.43 -13.53
CA LEU A 277 62.59 -3.80 -12.52
C LEU A 277 61.10 -4.16 -12.71
N ALA A 278 60.65 -4.33 -13.96
CA ALA A 278 59.31 -4.83 -14.28
C ALA A 278 59.15 -6.32 -13.90
N ALA A 279 60.15 -7.17 -14.19
CA ALA A 279 60.13 -8.58 -13.82
C ALA A 279 60.17 -8.79 -12.30
N LEU A 280 60.92 -7.94 -11.56
CA LEU A 280 61.01 -8.00 -10.11
C LEU A 280 59.73 -7.49 -9.44
N LYS A 281 59.08 -6.46 -10.00
CA LYS A 281 57.73 -6.02 -9.58
C LYS A 281 56.67 -7.08 -9.88
N ALA A 282 56.71 -7.73 -11.04
CA ALA A 282 55.78 -8.80 -11.40
C ALA A 282 55.95 -10.03 -10.51
N LYS A 283 57.18 -10.44 -10.19
CA LYS A 283 57.46 -11.52 -9.23
C LYS A 283 56.98 -11.17 -7.82
N LYS A 284 57.27 -9.97 -7.31
CA LYS A 284 56.78 -9.52 -6.00
C LYS A 284 55.26 -9.45 -5.92
N ALA A 285 54.60 -8.96 -6.97
CA ALA A 285 53.13 -8.92 -7.04
C ALA A 285 52.52 -10.34 -7.13
N ALA A 286 53.14 -11.24 -7.89
CA ALA A 286 52.71 -12.63 -7.99
C ALA A 286 52.94 -13.40 -6.68
N GLU A 287 54.06 -13.17 -6.00
CA GLU A 287 54.38 -13.77 -4.70
C GLU A 287 53.51 -13.20 -3.58
N GLU A 288 53.22 -11.90 -3.58
CA GLU A 288 52.29 -11.28 -2.63
C GLU A 288 50.85 -11.75 -2.89
N LYS A 289 50.44 -11.90 -4.16
CA LYS A 289 49.14 -12.49 -4.51
C LYS A 289 49.06 -13.96 -4.12
N ALA A 290 50.11 -14.75 -4.36
CA ALA A 290 50.18 -16.15 -3.96
C ALA A 290 50.20 -16.30 -2.43
N LYS A 291 50.88 -15.40 -1.71
CA LYS A 291 50.91 -15.37 -0.24
C LYS A 291 49.55 -14.94 0.31
N LYS A 292 48.89 -13.92 -0.26
CA LYS A 292 47.51 -13.54 0.11
C LYS A 292 46.52 -14.66 -0.19
N GLU A 293 46.61 -15.34 -1.34
CA GLU A 293 45.75 -16.47 -1.67
C GLU A 293 46.03 -17.69 -0.79
N ALA A 294 47.29 -17.98 -0.44
CA ALA A 294 47.66 -19.06 0.47
C ALA A 294 47.25 -18.76 1.91
N GLU A 295 47.42 -17.53 2.38
CA GLU A 295 46.98 -17.05 3.69
C GLU A 295 45.46 -17.01 3.78
N GLN A 296 44.77 -16.62 2.70
CA GLN A 296 43.30 -16.67 2.60
C GLN A 296 42.79 -18.11 2.52
N LYS A 297 43.51 -19.04 1.86
CA LYS A 297 43.22 -20.48 1.89
C LYS A 297 43.48 -21.10 3.26
N ALA A 298 44.54 -20.70 3.96
CA ALA A 298 44.86 -21.15 5.31
C ALA A 298 43.86 -20.61 6.35
N LEU A 299 43.44 -19.34 6.21
CA LEU A 299 42.36 -18.73 6.99
C LEU A 299 41.00 -19.39 6.71
N ASN A 300 40.77 -19.87 5.50
CA ASN A 300 39.53 -20.59 5.16
C ASN A 300 39.56 -22.07 5.62
N ALA A 301 40.73 -22.68 5.77
CA ALA A 301 40.88 -24.05 6.28
C ALA A 301 40.64 -24.17 7.80
N ASN A 302 40.79 -23.08 8.56
CA ASN A 302 40.62 -23.04 10.02
C ASN A 302 39.42 -22.22 10.50
N LYS A 303 38.53 -21.78 9.60
CA LYS A 303 37.29 -21.10 10.01
C LYS A 303 36.25 -22.11 10.44
N ILE A 304 35.74 -21.94 11.67
CA ILE A 304 34.45 -22.48 12.09
C ILE A 304 33.46 -22.19 10.94
N PRO A 305 32.70 -23.18 10.44
CA PRO A 305 31.79 -22.96 9.33
C PRO A 305 30.85 -21.81 9.69
N LYS A 306 30.63 -20.87 8.76
CA LYS A 306 29.79 -19.66 8.95
C LYS A 306 28.47 -19.96 9.67
N CYS A 307 27.89 -21.12 9.39
CA CYS A 307 26.68 -21.59 10.05
C CYS A 307 26.85 -21.83 11.56
N LYS A 308 27.98 -22.37 11.99
CA LYS A 308 28.32 -22.61 13.39
C LYS A 308 28.65 -21.30 14.11
N THR A 309 29.39 -20.38 13.49
CA THR A 309 29.62 -19.04 14.07
C THR A 309 28.32 -18.24 14.21
N LEU A 310 27.46 -18.22 13.17
CA LEU A 310 26.17 -17.53 13.24
C LEU A 310 25.22 -18.13 14.28
N LYS A 311 25.27 -19.45 14.48
CA LYS A 311 24.50 -20.13 15.53
C LYS A 311 25.04 -19.82 16.93
N GLU A 312 26.37 -19.86 17.11
CA GLU A 312 27.04 -19.54 18.39
C GLU A 312 26.86 -18.07 18.78
N GLU A 313 26.89 -17.16 17.81
CA GLU A 313 26.68 -15.72 18.03
C GLU A 313 25.20 -15.32 18.10
N GLY A 314 24.26 -16.25 17.86
CA GLY A 314 22.82 -15.96 17.83
C GLY A 314 22.37 -15.02 16.71
N LYS A 315 23.20 -14.84 15.66
CA LYS A 315 22.95 -13.92 14.53
C LYS A 315 22.34 -14.59 13.31
N MET A 316 21.85 -15.83 13.45
CA MET A 316 21.19 -16.53 12.35
C MET A 316 20.00 -15.70 11.84
N PRO A 317 19.93 -15.41 10.53
CA PRO A 317 18.87 -14.61 9.99
C PRO A 317 17.54 -15.34 10.11
N GLN A 318 16.48 -14.57 10.34
CA GLN A 318 15.13 -15.09 10.52
C GLN A 318 14.26 -14.68 9.34
N MET A 319 13.39 -15.59 8.90
CA MET A 319 12.38 -15.29 7.89
C MET A 319 10.99 -15.57 8.44
N ALA A 320 10.01 -14.75 8.08
CA ALA A 320 8.61 -15.07 8.25
C ALA A 320 7.79 -14.69 7.01
N ILE A 321 6.78 -15.50 6.73
CA ILE A 321 5.86 -15.32 5.60
C ILE A 321 4.48 -14.97 6.17
N ALA A 322 3.94 -13.82 5.81
CA ALA A 322 2.55 -13.47 6.01
C ALA A 322 1.79 -13.66 4.70
N LEU A 323 0.82 -14.57 4.70
CA LEU A 323 0.04 -14.91 3.51
C LEU A 323 -1.42 -14.55 3.72
N ASP A 324 -1.92 -13.72 2.81
CA ASP A 324 -3.33 -13.38 2.70
C ASP A 324 -4.14 -14.57 2.20
N GLY A 325 -5.02 -15.03 3.08
CA GLY A 325 -5.98 -16.09 2.83
C GLY A 325 -7.41 -15.57 2.87
N SER A 326 -7.64 -14.28 2.62
CA SER A 326 -8.98 -13.68 2.54
C SER A 326 -9.76 -14.16 1.30
N GLN A 327 -11.03 -13.79 1.22
CA GLN A 327 -11.91 -14.17 0.11
C GLN A 327 -11.56 -13.48 -1.21
N SER A 328 -10.95 -12.29 -1.19
CA SER A 328 -10.48 -11.61 -2.41
C SER A 328 -9.41 -12.42 -3.14
N MET A 329 -8.64 -13.22 -2.40
CA MET A 329 -7.64 -14.13 -2.97
C MET A 329 -8.26 -15.31 -3.76
N LEU A 330 -9.58 -15.49 -3.75
CA LEU A 330 -10.26 -16.47 -4.60
C LEU A 330 -10.47 -16.00 -6.04
N LEU A 331 -10.25 -14.72 -6.33
CA LEU A 331 -10.37 -14.18 -7.67
C LEU A 331 -9.39 -14.86 -8.65
N ASP A 332 -9.83 -14.95 -9.90
CA ASP A 332 -9.02 -15.50 -10.97
C ASP A 332 -7.76 -14.66 -11.21
N TYR A 333 -6.69 -15.35 -11.60
CA TYR A 333 -5.38 -14.79 -11.81
C TYR A 333 -4.62 -15.56 -12.90
N GLY A 334 -4.99 -15.27 -14.15
CA GLY A 334 -4.57 -16.06 -15.30
C GLY A 334 -5.31 -17.41 -15.33
N SER A 335 -4.56 -18.52 -15.33
CA SER A 335 -5.13 -19.88 -15.39
C SER A 335 -5.35 -20.53 -14.01
N SER A 336 -5.19 -19.76 -12.93
CA SER A 336 -5.37 -20.21 -11.55
C SER A 336 -6.04 -19.10 -10.75
N ASN A 337 -6.23 -19.27 -9.44
CA ASN A 337 -6.67 -18.20 -8.56
C ASN A 337 -5.49 -17.65 -7.74
N ARG A 338 -5.64 -16.43 -7.20
CA ARG A 338 -4.58 -15.74 -6.46
C ARG A 338 -4.08 -16.55 -5.28
N ILE A 339 -4.98 -17.21 -4.55
CA ILE A 339 -4.65 -18.02 -3.36
C ILE A 339 -3.83 -19.27 -3.70
N ILE A 340 -4.17 -20.00 -4.78
CA ILE A 340 -3.40 -21.18 -5.21
C ILE A 340 -2.02 -20.75 -5.68
N ALA A 341 -1.92 -19.64 -6.43
CA ALA A 341 -0.63 -19.09 -6.86
C ALA A 341 0.24 -18.67 -5.67
N ALA A 342 -0.32 -17.94 -4.72
CA ALA A 342 0.35 -17.51 -3.48
C ALA A 342 0.83 -18.70 -2.64
N LYS A 343 -0.03 -19.69 -2.41
CA LYS A 343 0.32 -20.94 -1.70
C LYS A 343 1.48 -21.66 -2.40
N THR A 344 1.39 -21.82 -3.71
CA THR A 344 2.40 -22.51 -4.51
C THR A 344 3.75 -21.80 -4.41
N ALA A 345 3.76 -20.47 -4.55
CA ALA A 345 4.96 -19.65 -4.42
C ALA A 345 5.57 -19.73 -3.01
N ALA A 346 4.75 -19.64 -1.96
CA ALA A 346 5.19 -19.77 -0.58
C ALA A 346 5.81 -21.16 -0.30
N LYS A 347 5.17 -22.25 -0.77
CA LYS A 347 5.71 -23.61 -0.67
C LYS A 347 7.05 -23.76 -1.39
N ASN A 348 7.17 -23.21 -2.59
CA ASN A 348 8.43 -23.23 -3.34
C ASN A 348 9.55 -22.49 -2.60
N LEU A 349 9.23 -21.35 -1.98
CA LEU A 349 10.19 -20.64 -1.16
C LEU A 349 10.62 -21.45 0.06
N VAL A 350 9.68 -22.04 0.80
CA VAL A 350 9.96 -22.90 1.95
C VAL A 350 10.91 -24.05 1.58
N ASN A 351 10.66 -24.71 0.44
CA ASN A 351 11.50 -25.80 -0.05
C ASN A 351 12.88 -25.35 -0.53
N SER A 352 13.02 -24.10 -0.99
CA SER A 352 14.28 -23.55 -1.47
C SER A 352 15.11 -22.84 -0.38
N THR A 353 14.52 -22.60 0.79
CA THR A 353 15.18 -21.92 1.91
C THR A 353 16.21 -22.85 2.57
N ASP A 354 17.33 -22.30 3.02
CA ASP A 354 18.39 -23.05 3.71
C ASP A 354 17.80 -23.90 4.85
N LYS A 355 18.26 -25.16 4.93
CA LYS A 355 17.81 -26.14 5.90
C LYS A 355 18.12 -25.74 7.36
N ASN A 356 18.92 -24.71 7.62
CA ASN A 356 19.23 -24.27 8.97
C ASN A 356 18.38 -23.06 9.43
N VAL A 357 17.55 -22.50 8.55
CA VAL A 357 16.78 -21.29 8.83
C VAL A 357 15.37 -21.67 9.29
N LYS A 358 14.97 -21.25 10.50
CA LYS A 358 13.57 -21.35 10.93
C LYS A 358 12.69 -20.37 10.16
N ILE A 359 11.46 -20.76 9.84
CA ILE A 359 10.51 -19.94 9.09
C ILE A 359 9.26 -19.70 9.94
N GLY A 360 8.94 -18.43 10.19
CA GLY A 360 7.67 -18.01 10.78
C GLY A 360 6.55 -17.99 9.76
N PHE A 361 5.32 -18.28 10.18
CA PHE A 361 4.15 -18.22 9.29
C PHE A 361 2.97 -17.51 9.94
N ILE A 362 2.39 -16.55 9.20
CA ILE A 362 1.22 -15.77 9.60
C ILE A 362 0.17 -15.95 8.51
N GLU A 363 -1.03 -16.35 8.91
CA GLU A 363 -2.18 -16.50 8.04
C GLU A 363 -3.14 -15.32 8.26
N ILE A 364 -3.37 -14.53 7.22
CA ILE A 364 -4.23 -13.33 7.24
C ILE A 364 -5.56 -13.70 6.60
N ASN A 365 -6.54 -14.16 7.39
CA ASN A 365 -7.82 -14.64 6.84
C ASN A 365 -9.03 -14.48 7.76
N GLY A 366 -8.94 -13.59 8.75
CA GLY A 366 -9.92 -13.48 9.81
C GLY A 366 -9.80 -12.22 10.67
N CYS A 367 -10.82 -11.36 10.72
CA CYS A 367 -10.86 -10.32 11.76
C CYS A 367 -11.23 -10.90 13.14
N PRO A 368 -10.79 -10.30 14.27
CA PRO A 368 -9.96 -9.10 14.35
C PRO A 368 -8.45 -9.36 14.28
N VAL A 369 -8.02 -10.62 14.33
CA VAL A 369 -6.62 -10.97 14.44
C VAL A 369 -6.23 -12.03 13.42
N SER A 370 -5.11 -11.76 12.75
CA SER A 370 -4.38 -12.74 11.95
C SER A 370 -3.96 -13.93 12.81
N LYS A 371 -3.74 -15.09 12.18
CA LYS A 371 -3.33 -16.31 12.87
C LYS A 371 -1.83 -16.45 12.79
N ASN A 372 -1.16 -16.15 13.90
CA ASN A 372 0.24 -16.49 14.09
C ASN A 372 0.36 -18.01 14.26
N ARG A 373 0.97 -18.68 13.27
CA ARG A 373 1.20 -20.13 13.27
C ARG A 373 2.55 -20.51 13.90
N GLY A 374 3.29 -19.54 14.42
CA GLY A 374 4.58 -19.73 15.07
C GLY A 374 5.73 -19.91 14.11
N PHE A 375 6.90 -20.24 14.67
CA PHE A 375 8.08 -20.64 13.90
C PHE A 375 8.10 -22.15 13.69
N TYR A 376 8.51 -22.53 12.50
CA TYR A 376 8.77 -23.90 12.11
C TYR A 376 10.26 -24.09 11.98
N GLU A 377 10.77 -24.98 12.80
CA GLU A 377 12.15 -25.43 12.73
C GLU A 377 12.41 -26.24 11.45
N PRO A 378 13.68 -26.45 11.06
CA PRO A 378 14.04 -27.26 9.90
C PRO A 378 13.34 -28.62 9.78
N HIS A 379 13.16 -29.31 10.90
CA HIS A 379 12.51 -30.63 10.93
C HIS A 379 10.97 -30.54 10.81
N GLN A 380 10.39 -29.35 10.99
CA GLN A 380 8.94 -29.10 10.92
C GLN A 380 8.50 -28.55 9.56
N ARG A 381 9.37 -28.58 8.54
CA ARG A 381 9.07 -28.07 7.18
C ARG A 381 7.80 -28.68 6.59
N GLN A 382 7.55 -29.98 6.78
CA GLN A 382 6.32 -30.61 6.30
C GLN A 382 5.07 -30.08 7.01
N ALA A 383 5.14 -29.79 8.31
CA ALA A 383 4.04 -29.17 9.04
C ALA A 383 3.76 -27.74 8.56
N LEU A 384 4.81 -26.98 8.21
CA LEU A 384 4.66 -25.66 7.58
C LEU A 384 3.98 -25.77 6.22
N LEU A 385 4.41 -26.68 5.36
CA LEU A 385 3.78 -26.91 4.05
C LEU A 385 2.30 -27.27 4.19
N GLY A 386 1.95 -28.16 5.14
CA GLY A 386 0.56 -28.51 5.45
C GLY A 386 -0.24 -27.32 5.99
N SER A 387 0.39 -26.42 6.74
CA SER A 387 -0.26 -25.19 7.23
C SER A 387 -0.56 -24.22 6.09
N ILE A 388 0.36 -24.09 5.12
CA ILE A 388 0.15 -23.29 3.91
C ILE A 388 -0.95 -23.88 3.03
N ASP A 389 -0.94 -25.20 2.82
CA ASP A 389 -1.98 -25.88 2.04
C ASP A 389 -3.36 -25.78 2.70
N GLY A 390 -3.40 -25.86 4.02
CA GLY A 390 -4.61 -25.81 4.84
C GLY A 390 -5.27 -24.43 4.99
N ILE A 391 -4.70 -23.36 4.42
CA ILE A 391 -5.33 -22.03 4.43
C ILE A 391 -6.66 -22.13 3.68
N ASN A 392 -7.74 -21.71 4.34
CA ASN A 392 -9.08 -21.74 3.76
C ASN A 392 -9.73 -20.35 3.91
N PRO A 393 -10.03 -19.65 2.81
CA PRO A 393 -10.68 -18.34 2.85
C PRO A 393 -12.04 -18.28 3.52
N PHE A 394 -12.70 -19.42 3.70
CA PHE A 394 -14.01 -19.50 4.33
C PHE A 394 -13.95 -19.92 5.80
N ARG A 395 -12.77 -20.26 6.34
CA ARG A 395 -12.65 -20.83 7.69
C ARG A 395 -13.02 -19.85 8.81
N TYR A 396 -12.79 -18.55 8.59
CA TYR A 396 -13.12 -17.52 9.57
C TYR A 396 -14.17 -16.57 8.98
N ASP A 397 -13.79 -15.34 8.60
CA ASP A 397 -14.72 -14.37 8.01
C ASP A 397 -14.29 -13.88 6.62
N GLY A 398 -13.16 -14.39 6.10
CA GLY A 398 -12.67 -14.08 4.76
C GLY A 398 -12.12 -12.66 4.61
N LYS A 399 -11.86 -11.95 5.71
CA LYS A 399 -11.30 -10.59 5.70
C LYS A 399 -9.78 -10.57 5.89
N THR A 400 -9.21 -9.39 5.66
CA THR A 400 -7.78 -9.11 5.62
C THR A 400 -7.40 -8.18 6.79
N PRO A 401 -7.04 -8.72 7.97
CA PRO A 401 -6.47 -7.95 9.07
C PRO A 401 -5.01 -7.56 8.77
N LEU A 402 -4.77 -6.74 7.74
CA LEU A 402 -3.44 -6.40 7.25
C LEU A 402 -2.57 -5.71 8.31
N VAL A 403 -3.13 -4.73 9.03
CA VAL A 403 -2.43 -4.01 10.11
C VAL A 403 -1.99 -4.98 11.20
N ASN A 404 -2.91 -5.81 11.68
CA ASN A 404 -2.58 -6.81 12.70
C ASN A 404 -1.62 -7.88 12.17
N GLY A 405 -1.78 -8.31 10.92
CA GLY A 405 -0.88 -9.26 10.27
C GLY A 405 0.54 -8.73 10.16
N LEU A 406 0.69 -7.44 9.83
CA LEU A 406 1.97 -6.75 9.78
C LEU A 406 2.60 -6.64 11.18
N GLU A 407 1.80 -6.31 12.20
CA GLU A 407 2.27 -6.27 13.59
C GLU A 407 2.74 -7.65 14.07
N GLN A 408 1.96 -8.71 13.81
CA GLN A 408 2.31 -10.10 14.14
C GLN A 408 3.58 -10.56 13.40
N LEU A 409 3.68 -10.26 12.10
CA LEU A 409 4.88 -10.54 11.32
C LEU A 409 6.12 -9.87 11.93
N SER A 410 5.98 -8.59 12.30
CA SER A 410 7.06 -7.84 12.90
C SER A 410 7.42 -8.32 14.30
N SER A 411 6.46 -8.76 15.11
CA SER A 411 6.70 -9.19 16.50
C SER A 411 7.43 -10.53 16.55
N MET A 412 7.17 -11.42 15.58
CA MET A 412 7.84 -12.70 15.45
C MET A 412 9.33 -12.57 15.11
N LEU A 413 9.71 -11.58 14.33
CA LEU A 413 11.07 -11.41 13.84
C LEU A 413 11.88 -10.50 14.76
N ASP A 414 13.15 -10.83 15.03
CA ASP A 414 14.02 -9.98 15.86
C ASP A 414 14.21 -8.59 15.22
N GLY A 415 14.96 -8.51 14.11
CA GLY A 415 15.14 -7.25 13.36
C GLY A 415 15.88 -6.14 14.12
N VAL A 416 16.41 -6.43 15.31
CA VAL A 416 17.23 -5.52 16.13
C VAL A 416 18.66 -6.04 16.18
N ASN A 417 18.84 -7.26 16.70
CA ASN A 417 20.17 -7.84 16.90
C ASN A 417 20.64 -8.59 15.65
N SER A 418 19.72 -9.30 15.00
CA SER A 418 19.93 -10.09 13.78
C SER A 418 19.16 -9.54 12.58
N ASP A 419 19.67 -9.82 11.38
CA ASP A 419 18.96 -9.52 10.14
C ASP A 419 17.68 -10.35 10.05
N ALA A 420 16.58 -9.72 9.66
CA ALA A 420 15.29 -10.39 9.53
C ALA A 420 14.58 -10.01 8.23
N VAL A 421 13.93 -11.00 7.64
CA VAL A 421 13.21 -10.86 6.36
C VAL A 421 11.75 -11.26 6.54
N GLY A 422 10.87 -10.28 6.46
CA GLY A 422 9.42 -10.50 6.34
C GLY A 422 9.01 -10.56 4.88
N ILE A 423 8.09 -11.46 4.53
CA ILE A 423 7.51 -11.54 3.19
C ILE A 423 6.00 -11.49 3.35
N LEU A 424 5.39 -10.38 2.91
CA LEU A 424 3.94 -10.17 2.93
C LEU A 424 3.40 -10.42 1.52
N ILE A 425 2.53 -11.42 1.38
CA ILE A 425 1.81 -11.74 0.14
C ILE A 425 0.35 -11.39 0.38
N SER A 426 -0.16 -10.35 -0.29
CA SER A 426 -1.55 -9.89 -0.11
C SER A 426 -2.09 -9.26 -1.39
N ASP A 427 -3.41 -9.33 -1.57
CA ASP A 427 -4.12 -8.73 -2.70
C ASP A 427 -4.89 -7.47 -2.34
N GLY A 428 -4.63 -6.84 -1.18
CA GLY A 428 -5.20 -5.55 -0.91
C GLY A 428 -5.29 -5.13 0.55
N GLU A 429 -5.99 -4.00 0.72
CA GLU A 429 -6.12 -3.20 1.92
C GLU A 429 -6.63 -3.95 3.16
N ASP A 430 -6.40 -3.34 4.32
CA ASP A 430 -7.00 -3.81 5.55
C ASP A 430 -8.54 -3.71 5.45
N THR A 431 -9.24 -4.84 5.59
CA THR A 431 -10.72 -4.88 5.51
C THR A 431 -11.38 -5.08 6.87
N CYS A 432 -10.62 -4.90 7.96
CA CYS A 432 -11.13 -5.07 9.30
C CYS A 432 -11.74 -3.77 9.86
N PRO A 433 -12.97 -3.80 10.43
CA PRO A 433 -13.68 -2.58 10.84
C PRO A 433 -12.99 -1.73 11.92
N PHE A 434 -12.22 -2.37 12.81
CA PHE A 434 -11.54 -1.69 13.93
C PHE A 434 -10.17 -1.12 13.54
N THR A 435 -9.63 -1.52 12.39
CA THR A 435 -8.38 -1.01 11.80
C THR A 435 -8.63 -0.15 10.55
N ALA A 436 -9.90 0.08 10.19
CA ALA A 436 -10.29 0.89 9.03
C ALA A 436 -9.69 2.31 9.04
N ASN A 437 -9.53 2.90 10.23
CA ASN A 437 -8.93 4.23 10.44
C ASN A 437 -7.40 4.19 10.63
N MET A 438 -6.79 2.99 10.64
CA MET A 438 -5.36 2.84 10.87
C MET A 438 -4.59 2.87 9.55
N ASN A 439 -3.59 3.76 9.49
CA ASN A 439 -2.72 3.85 8.33
C ASN A 439 -1.59 2.80 8.43
N VAL A 440 -1.58 1.83 7.51
CA VAL A 440 -0.58 0.75 7.48
C VAL A 440 0.86 1.25 7.33
N CYS A 441 1.07 2.38 6.64
CA CYS A 441 2.39 2.99 6.51
C CYS A 441 2.89 3.57 7.83
N SER A 442 2.00 4.14 8.66
CA SER A 442 2.36 4.59 10.01
C SER A 442 2.79 3.42 10.90
N VAL A 443 2.11 2.27 10.76
CA VAL A 443 2.51 1.02 11.43
C VAL A 443 3.89 0.58 10.97
N ALA A 444 4.16 0.62 9.66
CA ALA A 444 5.48 0.29 9.11
C ALA A 444 6.60 1.24 9.63
N ARG A 445 6.35 2.55 9.78
CA ARG A 445 7.32 3.48 10.37
C ARG A 445 7.65 3.11 11.82
N ASN A 446 6.63 2.79 12.60
CA ASN A 446 6.81 2.36 13.99
C ASN A 446 7.60 1.04 14.09
N ILE A 447 7.37 0.11 13.17
CA ILE A 447 8.12 -1.13 13.08
C ILE A 447 9.58 -0.85 12.72
N HIS A 448 9.85 -0.06 11.69
CA HIS A 448 11.21 0.26 11.26
C HIS A 448 12.02 0.98 12.35
N ALA A 449 11.39 1.93 13.06
CA ALA A 449 12.02 2.62 14.19
C ALA A 449 12.43 1.66 15.32
N LYS A 450 11.60 0.64 15.59
CA LYS A 450 11.88 -0.38 16.62
C LYS A 450 12.83 -1.48 16.14
N LYS A 451 12.82 -1.80 14.84
CA LYS A 451 13.48 -2.96 14.22
C LYS A 451 14.15 -2.56 12.91
N PRO A 452 15.26 -1.79 12.96
CA PRO A 452 15.88 -1.22 11.76
C PRO A 452 16.51 -2.26 10.81
N LYS A 453 16.81 -3.47 11.30
CA LYS A 453 17.33 -4.58 10.47
C LYS A 453 16.23 -5.50 9.93
N LEU A 454 14.96 -5.26 10.25
CA LEU A 454 13.83 -5.98 9.67
C LEU A 454 13.47 -5.37 8.31
N LYS A 455 13.68 -6.14 7.25
CA LYS A 455 13.23 -5.80 5.89
C LYS A 455 11.96 -6.57 5.56
N ILE A 456 10.91 -5.88 5.13
CA ILE A 456 9.65 -6.52 4.74
C ILE A 456 9.47 -6.37 3.23
N HIS A 457 9.51 -7.47 2.49
CA HIS A 457 9.14 -7.50 1.08
C HIS A 457 7.63 -7.61 0.94
N THR A 458 7.05 -6.88 -0.01
CA THR A 458 5.62 -6.91 -0.28
C THR A 458 5.37 -7.44 -1.68
N ILE A 459 4.50 -8.44 -1.79
CA ILE A 459 4.02 -9.01 -3.05
C ILE A 459 2.54 -8.64 -3.13
N LEU A 460 2.25 -7.63 -3.94
CA LEU A 460 0.92 -7.03 -4.09
C LEU A 460 0.24 -7.63 -5.32
N ILE A 461 -0.80 -8.43 -5.09
CA ILE A 461 -1.47 -9.17 -6.16
C ILE A 461 -2.71 -8.39 -6.61
N GLY A 462 -2.76 -7.96 -7.88
CA GLY A 462 -3.86 -7.17 -8.43
C GLY A 462 -3.42 -5.79 -8.94
N ASP A 463 -4.27 -5.16 -9.76
CA ASP A 463 -3.86 -4.04 -10.61
C ASP A 463 -3.92 -2.65 -9.91
N ASP A 464 -4.69 -2.50 -8.83
CA ASP A 464 -4.99 -1.21 -8.18
C ASP A 464 -4.50 -1.08 -6.72
N ILE A 465 -3.35 -1.67 -6.37
CA ILE A 465 -2.91 -1.75 -4.97
C ILE A 465 -1.55 -1.05 -4.76
N ASP A 466 -1.60 0.18 -4.26
CA ASP A 466 -0.44 0.92 -3.73
C ASP A 466 -0.44 1.04 -2.21
N SER A 467 -1.57 0.73 -1.56
CA SER A 467 -1.80 0.95 -0.13
C SER A 467 -0.79 0.25 0.79
N ALA A 468 -0.26 -0.90 0.39
CA ALA A 468 0.73 -1.67 1.14
C ALA A 468 2.17 -1.52 0.62
N ALA A 469 2.40 -0.82 -0.50
CA ALA A 469 3.73 -0.64 -1.08
C ALA A 469 4.69 0.11 -0.14
N CYS A 470 4.15 1.04 0.66
CA CYS A 470 4.91 1.81 1.63
C CYS A 470 5.61 0.93 2.69
N ILE A 471 5.07 -0.25 3.01
CA ILE A 471 5.63 -1.14 4.03
C ILE A 471 7.05 -1.54 3.64
N ALA A 472 7.25 -1.94 2.38
CA ALA A 472 8.55 -2.31 1.88
C ALA A 472 9.48 -1.11 1.77
N ASN A 473 8.99 0.02 1.25
CA ASN A 473 9.81 1.22 1.10
C ASN A 473 10.33 1.74 2.46
N ILE A 474 9.50 1.70 3.50
CA ILE A 474 9.85 2.17 4.84
C ILE A 474 10.81 1.19 5.54
N THR A 475 10.60 -0.12 5.39
CA THR A 475 11.44 -1.14 6.06
C THR A 475 12.71 -1.49 5.30
N GLY A 476 12.96 -0.88 4.14
CA GLY A 476 14.11 -1.21 3.28
C GLY A 476 13.98 -2.53 2.54
N GLY A 477 12.74 -3.00 2.35
CA GLY A 477 12.38 -4.14 1.51
C GLY A 477 12.18 -3.78 0.04
N LYS A 478 11.51 -4.66 -0.70
CA LYS A 478 11.16 -4.48 -2.12
C LYS A 478 9.66 -4.65 -2.32
N VAL A 479 9.09 -3.84 -3.21
CA VAL A 479 7.70 -3.97 -3.68
C VAL A 479 7.70 -4.77 -4.98
N PHE A 480 6.87 -5.81 -5.03
CA PHE A 480 6.66 -6.64 -6.20
C PHE A 480 5.19 -6.59 -6.60
N LYS A 481 4.93 -6.31 -7.88
CA LYS A 481 3.59 -6.28 -8.48
C LYS A 481 3.52 -7.34 -9.59
N PRO A 482 3.32 -8.62 -9.25
CA PRO A 482 3.10 -9.67 -10.26
C PRO A 482 1.89 -9.34 -11.12
N ARG A 483 1.86 -9.86 -12.35
CA ARG A 483 0.70 -9.82 -13.27
C ARG A 483 0.04 -11.18 -13.47
N ASP A 484 0.73 -12.25 -13.05
CA ASP A 484 0.28 -13.62 -13.22
C ASP A 484 0.88 -14.54 -12.14
N ALA A 485 0.40 -15.79 -12.08
CA ALA A 485 0.84 -16.78 -11.10
C ALA A 485 2.34 -17.12 -11.19
N ASN A 486 2.94 -17.08 -12.38
CA ASN A 486 4.36 -17.37 -12.57
C ASN A 486 5.23 -16.26 -11.97
N GLN A 487 4.82 -15.01 -12.14
CA GLN A 487 5.51 -13.86 -11.56
C GLN A 487 5.43 -13.86 -10.03
N ILE A 488 4.31 -14.29 -9.42
CA ILE A 488 4.24 -14.47 -7.96
C ILE A 488 5.36 -15.41 -7.50
N ASN A 489 5.53 -16.56 -8.16
CA ASN A 489 6.58 -17.52 -7.80
C ASN A 489 7.99 -16.94 -7.96
N THR A 490 8.24 -16.19 -9.03
CA THR A 490 9.53 -15.53 -9.27
C THR A 490 9.83 -14.48 -8.19
N PHE A 491 8.88 -13.61 -7.89
CA PHE A 491 9.06 -12.51 -6.94
C PHE A 491 9.15 -12.98 -5.48
N VAL A 492 8.38 -14.00 -5.10
CA VAL A 492 8.50 -14.60 -3.76
C VAL A 492 9.88 -15.26 -3.59
N LYS A 493 10.42 -15.92 -4.64
CA LYS A 493 11.80 -16.45 -4.62
C LYS A 493 12.84 -15.34 -4.52
N GLU A 494 12.66 -14.25 -5.24
CA GLU A 494 13.56 -13.09 -5.16
C GLU A 494 13.54 -12.45 -3.78
N ALA A 495 12.35 -12.26 -3.19
CA ALA A 495 12.17 -11.74 -1.83
C ALA A 495 12.89 -12.60 -0.77
N GLY A 496 12.89 -13.93 -0.95
CA GLY A 496 13.56 -14.86 -0.04
C GLY A 496 15.00 -15.23 -0.42
N ALA A 497 15.58 -14.61 -1.45
CA ALA A 497 16.86 -15.05 -2.03
C ALA A 497 18.02 -15.04 -1.02
N SER A 498 18.03 -14.09 -0.09
CA SER A 498 19.05 -13.99 0.97
C SER A 498 19.05 -15.20 1.92
N MET A 499 17.96 -15.96 1.97
CA MET A 499 17.77 -17.08 2.90
C MET A 499 18.06 -18.45 2.28
N LYS A 500 18.41 -18.52 0.98
CA LYS A 500 18.67 -19.79 0.27
C LYS A 500 20.02 -20.41 0.61
N LYS A 501 21.04 -19.57 0.88
CA LYS A 501 22.45 -19.96 1.06
C LYS A 501 23.04 -19.28 2.29
N VAL A 502 22.38 -19.43 3.43
CA VAL A 502 22.84 -18.77 4.67
C VAL A 502 24.09 -19.46 5.19
N CYS A 503 24.09 -20.79 5.11
CA CYS A 503 25.10 -21.69 5.65
C CYS A 503 25.97 -22.40 4.60
N GLU A 504 25.65 -22.22 3.31
CA GLU A 504 26.59 -22.45 2.20
C GLU A 504 27.59 -21.30 2.10
#